data_AF-A0AB33BE44-F1
#
_entry.id   AF-A0AB33BE44-F1
#
_cell.length_a   1.000
_cell.length_b   1.000
_cell.length_c   1.000
_cell.angle_alpha   90.00
_cell.angle_beta   90.00
_cell.angle_gamma   90.00
#
_symmetry.space_group_name_H-M   'P 1'
#
loop_
_entity.id
_entity.type
_entity.pdbx_description
1 polymer ?
#
loop_
_entity_poly.entity_id
_entity_poly.type
_entity_poly.pdbx_seq_one_letter_code
_entity_poly.pdbx_strand_id
1 'polypeptide(L)' 'MLKRETLKLLRTKQGETTTLSQCVVGNGNINSKDIKTPIEAGDKLIRLLPSGIEEIYLVIDVVAFTNVLPHYEIKVKKV' A
#
# COMPACT_ATOMS: atom_id res chain seq x y z
N MET A 1 -16.28 2.10 -11.49
CA MET A 1 -14.83 2.37 -11.62
C MET A 1 -14.23 2.34 -10.22
N LEU A 2 -13.23 1.50 -9.93
CA LEU A 2 -12.61 1.46 -8.60
C LEU A 2 -11.83 2.76 -8.38
N LYS A 3 -12.08 3.45 -7.27
CA LYS A 3 -11.36 4.65 -6.88
C LYS A 3 -9.93 4.26 -6.53
N ARG A 4 -8.96 4.82 -7.26
CA ARG A 4 -7.54 4.64 -6.97
C ARG A 4 -7.01 5.85 -6.22
N GLU A 5 -6.09 5.60 -5.29
CA GLU A 5 -5.48 6.63 -4.47
C GLU A 5 -3.98 6.38 -4.27
N THR A 6 -3.29 7.40 -3.77
CA THR A 6 -1.87 7.33 -3.42
C THR A 6 -1.76 7.24 -1.91
N LEU A 7 -0.97 6.28 -1.44
CA LEU A 7 -0.68 6.08 -0.02
C LEU A 7 0.76 6.53 0.25
N LYS A 8 1.04 7.06 1.43
CA LYS A 8 2.43 7.20 1.89
C LYS A 8 2.92 5.82 2.34
N LEU A 9 4.12 5.44 1.93
CA LEU A 9 4.78 4.21 2.34
C LEU A 9 5.97 4.56 3.23
N LEU A 10 5.93 4.13 4.48
CA LEU A 10 7.04 4.21 5.42
C LEU A 10 7.77 2.87 5.43
N ARG A 11 8.99 2.85 4.90
CA ARG A 11 9.85 1.67 4.85
C ARG A 11 10.59 1.52 6.15
N THR A 12 10.12 0.58 6.97
CA THR A 12 10.57 0.48 8.36
C THR A 12 12.03 0.04 8.49
N LYS A 13 12.52 -0.79 7.56
CA LYS A 13 13.92 -1.26 7.55
C LYS A 13 14.93 -0.19 7.12
N GLN A 14 14.50 0.76 6.29
CA GLN A 14 15.37 1.77 5.67
C GLN A 14 15.23 3.15 6.34
N GLY A 15 14.17 3.37 7.12
CA GLY A 15 13.85 4.68 7.68
C GLY A 15 13.38 5.70 6.64
N GLU A 16 13.08 5.25 5.43
CA GLU A 16 12.70 6.12 4.30
C GLU A 16 11.18 6.21 4.16
N THR A 17 10.72 7.38 3.70
CA THR A 17 9.32 7.58 3.31
C THR A 17 9.24 7.80 1.81
N THR A 18 8.32 7.10 1.17
CA THR A 18 8.02 7.24 -0.26
C THR A 18 6.50 7.19 -0.48
N THR A 19 6.06 7.08 -1.72
CA THR A 19 4.65 6.95 -2.08
C THR A 19 4.39 5.63 -2.79
N LEU A 20 3.26 5.00 -2.47
CA LEU A 20 2.73 3.87 -3.23
C LEU A 20 1.50 4.36 -4.00
N SER A 21 1.60 4.36 -5.33
CA SER A 21 0.56 4.92 -6.19
C SER A 21 -0.44 3.86 -6.65
N GLN A 22 -1.53 4.30 -7.30
CA GLN A 22 -2.52 3.42 -7.93
C GLN A 22 -3.12 2.35 -7.00
N CYS A 23 -3.32 2.69 -5.72
CA CYS A 23 -3.82 1.79 -4.70
C CYS A 23 -5.35 1.73 -4.70
N VAL A 24 -5.92 0.55 -4.48
CA VAL A 24 -7.32 0.32 -4.15
C VAL A 24 -7.35 -0.30 -2.75
N VAL A 25 -7.89 0.45 -1.79
CA VAL A 25 -7.98 0.03 -0.39
C VAL A 25 -9.27 -0.78 -0.18
N GLY A 26 -9.12 -2.03 0.25
CA GLY A 26 -10.20 -2.93 0.64
C GLY A 26 -10.22 -3.21 2.14
N ASN A 27 -11.03 -4.17 2.57
CA ASN A 27 -11.09 -4.58 3.98
C ASN A 27 -10.01 -5.62 4.28
N GLY A 28 -8.89 -5.18 4.87
CA GLY A 28 -7.76 -6.05 5.22
C GLY A 28 -6.79 -6.35 4.07
N ASN A 29 -7.04 -5.79 2.88
CA ASN A 29 -6.15 -5.88 1.73
C ASN A 29 -6.05 -4.54 0.99
N ILE A 30 -4.91 -4.32 0.33
CA ILE A 30 -4.66 -3.18 -0.55
C ILE A 30 -4.07 -3.73 -1.85
N ASN A 31 -4.66 -3.37 -2.97
CA ASN A 31 -4.12 -3.74 -4.29
C ASN A 31 -3.47 -2.51 -4.92
N SER A 32 -2.26 -2.63 -5.46
CA SER A 32 -1.57 -1.53 -6.14
C SER A 32 -1.06 -1.96 -7.50
N LYS A 33 -1.23 -1.11 -8.52
CA LYS A 33 -0.59 -1.34 -9.83
C LYS A 33 0.86 -0.84 -9.90
N ASP A 34 1.34 -0.21 -8.84
CA ASP A 34 2.69 0.34 -8.76
C ASP A 34 3.70 -0.74 -8.35
N ILE A 35 4.01 -1.64 -9.29
CA ILE A 35 4.98 -2.72 -9.05
C ILE A 35 6.43 -2.25 -8.99
N LYS A 36 6.70 -0.97 -9.29
CA LYS A 36 8.06 -0.41 -9.31
C LYS A 36 8.51 0.04 -7.94
N THR A 37 7.57 0.39 -7.07
CA THR A 37 7.85 0.79 -5.69
C THR A 37 8.00 -0.47 -4.83
N PRO A 38 9.20 -0.80 -4.33
CA PRO A 38 9.37 -1.95 -3.45
C PRO A 38 8.64 -1.72 -2.12
N ILE A 39 7.96 -2.77 -1.66
CA ILE A 39 7.20 -2.84 -0.43
C ILE A 39 7.42 -4.22 0.20
N GLU A 40 7.57 -4.24 1.53
CA GLU A 40 7.86 -5.48 2.26
C GLU A 40 6.95 -5.62 3.49
N ALA A 41 6.83 -6.85 4.00
CA ALA A 41 6.21 -7.10 5.29
C ALA A 41 6.91 -6.31 6.41
N GLY A 42 6.12 -5.69 7.28
CA GLY A 42 6.59 -4.79 8.35
C GLY A 42 6.51 -3.30 8.00
N ASP A 43 6.43 -2.94 6.71
CA ASP A 43 6.23 -1.55 6.30
C ASP A 43 4.86 -1.00 6.73
N LYS A 44 4.74 0.33 6.74
CA LYS A 44 3.46 0.99 7.03
C LYS A 44 2.96 1.77 5.84
N LEU A 45 1.68 1.59 5.52
CA LEU A 45 0.96 2.41 4.56
C LEU A 45 0.08 3.40 5.31
N ILE A 46 0.13 4.67 4.92
CA ILE A 46 -0.65 5.74 5.53
C ILE A 46 -1.56 6.34 4.46
N ARG A 47 -2.86 6.33 4.74
CA ARG A 47 -3.90 6.88 3.88
C ARG A 47 -4.43 8.16 4.49
N LEU A 48 -4.36 9.27 3.77
CA LEU A 48 -4.96 10.53 4.19
C LEU A 48 -6.39 10.63 3.65
N LEU A 49 -7.38 10.63 4.53
CA LEU A 49 -8.78 10.81 4.15
C LEU A 49 -9.08 12.30 3.86
N PRO A 50 -10.14 12.60 3.08
CA PRO A 50 -10.55 13.98 2.81
C PRO A 50 -10.87 14.81 4.07
N SER A 51 -11.21 14.14 5.18
CA SER A 51 -11.42 14.77 6.50
C SER A 51 -10.12 15.22 7.18
N GLY A 52 -8.95 14.89 6.62
CA GLY A 52 -7.64 15.11 7.24
C GLY A 52 -7.21 14.00 8.21
N ILE A 53 -8.04 12.98 8.43
CA ILE A 53 -7.71 11.83 9.28
C ILE A 53 -6.74 10.90 8.54
N GLU A 54 -5.68 10.46 9.22
CA GLU A 54 -4.78 9.43 8.71
C GLU A 54 -5.23 8.04 9.18
N GLU A 55 -5.36 7.11 8.24
CA GLU A 55 -5.49 5.68 8.54
C GLU A 55 -4.14 5.00 8.33
N ILE A 56 -3.70 4.22 9.31
CA ILE A 56 -2.42 3.52 9.27
C ILE A 56 -2.65 2.02 9.10
N TYR A 57 -1.88 1.43 8.20
CA TYR A 57 -1.96 0.02 7.86
C TYR A 57 -0.57 -0.60 7.99
N LEU A 58 -0.45 -1.65 8.79
CA LEU A 58 0.75 -2.48 8.85
C LEU A 58 0.71 -3.53 7.74
N VAL A 59 1.76 -3.61 6.93
CA VAL A 59 1.92 -4.64 5.90
C VAL A 59 2.26 -5.96 6.57
N ILE A 60 1.41 -6.97 6.36
CA ILE A 60 1.58 -8.32 6.90
C ILE A 60 2.26 -9.22 5.86
N ASP A 61 1.86 -9.09 4.61
CA ASP A 61 2.36 -9.90 3.50
C ASP A 61 2.18 -9.18 2.16
N VAL A 62 2.99 -9.52 1.16
CA VAL A 62 2.99 -8.91 -0.17
C VAL A 62 3.16 -10.00 -1.23
N VAL A 63 2.23 -10.07 -2.17
CA VAL A 63 2.34 -10.92 -3.37
C VAL A 63 2.48 -10.03 -4.59
N ALA A 64 3.51 -10.28 -5.40
CA ALA A 64 3.80 -9.53 -6.63
C ALA A 64 3.39 -10.35 -7.85
N PHE A 65 2.42 -9.85 -8.61
CA PHE A 65 2.08 -10.40 -9.92
C PHE A 65 2.79 -9.56 -11.00
N THR A 66 3.71 -10.16 -11.73
CA THR A 66 4.58 -9.45 -12.69
C THR A 66 4.30 -9.78 -14.15
N ASN A 67 3.45 -10.77 -14.42
CA ASN A 67 3.13 -11.24 -15.76
C ASN A 67 2.00 -10.40 -16.39
N VAL A 68 0.82 -11.00 -16.62
CA VAL A 68 -0.32 -10.31 -17.23
C VAL A 68 -1.03 -9.47 -16.17
N LEU A 69 -1.24 -8.18 -16.47
CA LEU A 69 -1.79 -7.16 -15.57
C LEU A 69 -0.99 -7.01 -14.25
N PRO A 70 0.24 -6.48 -14.31
CA PRO A 70 1.08 -6.41 -13.13
C PRO A 70 0.49 -5.58 -11.98
N HIS A 71 0.55 -6.13 -10.77
CA HIS A 71 0.07 -5.50 -9.55
C HIS A 71 0.64 -6.20 -8.30
N TYR A 72 0.58 -5.50 -7.17
CA TYR A 72 0.72 -6.05 -5.84
C TYR A 72 -0.66 -6.36 -5.26
N GLU A 73 -0.75 -7.50 -4.58
CA GLU A 73 -1.75 -7.78 -3.56
C GLU A 73 -1.07 -7.69 -2.18
N ILE A 74 -1.52 -6.74 -1.36
CA ILE A 74 -0.87 -6.40 -0.10
C ILE A 74 -1.85 -6.72 1.03
N LYS A 75 -1.49 -7.70 1.87
CA LYS A 75 -2.28 -8.03 3.07
C LYS A 75 -1.91 -7.06 4.18
N VAL A 76 -2.91 -6.42 4.78
CA VAL A 76 -2.67 -5.38 5.79
C VAL A 76 -3.51 -5.57 7.04
N LYS A 77 -3.02 -5.04 8.16
CA LYS A 77 -3.77 -4.87 9.40
C LYS A 77 -3.87 -3.39 9.72
N LYS A 78 -5.09 -2.87 9.91
CA LYS A 78 -5.30 -1.49 10.38
C LYS A 78 -4.81 -1.35 11.83
N VAL A 79 -4.10 -0.26 12.12
CA VAL A 79 -3.50 0.06 13.43
C VAL A 79 -4.16 1.31 14.00
#